data_AF-A0A7Y5TA52-F1
#
_entry.id   AF-A0A7Y5TA52-F1
#
_cell.length_a   1.000
_cell.length_b   1.000
_cell.length_c   1.000
_cell.angle_alpha   90.00
_cell.angle_beta   90.00
_cell.angle_gamma   90.00
#
_symmetry.space_group_name_H-M   'P 1'
#
loop_
_entity.id
_entity.type
_entity.pdbx_description
1 polymer ?
#
loop_
_entity_poly.entity_id
_entity_poly.type
_entity_poly.pdbx_seq_one_letter_code
_entity_poly.pdbx_strand_id
1 'polypeptide(L)'
;MTSTATLRRPAPPADPRLSELDLLDVSRLAEAVDAVVGPDLPVQRVRVEYLEYVPRSSLTVQLTAYVAGVALQGVVRTGAAADRAARATGTPLPGRDALLHWLPADPELPLLAWPTTRLRRLLGDRPRTGETPTVLAYVPGRRATLLLSPYVLKTYATAEDHANAVAGGLLLATGAALRTPRLLASLPGHRVTVQEQLEGVPAASAQDPLVVAERAGGLLRRLHDAHAVPAVRRDATDVVADACAAVEVLGTVLPVERRRAESLLRRLGSTAPTLLPLVPSHGDFTLDQLLLTPSGDLVVTDVDEAGLAPEALDVATYAANLVSGRPGDDDRAGEALDALVAAHGEPPALRWFLAVALLRRCDRPFRRLKKDWPAKCAAVLDLAEKVTTSCA
;
A
#
# COMPACT_ATOMS: atom_id res chain seq x y z
N MET A 1 34.57 -19.23 17.72
CA MET A 1 33.89 -17.98 18.17
C MET A 1 33.59 -17.15 16.93
N THR A 2 32.42 -17.38 16.34
CA THR A 2 31.95 -16.67 15.14
C THR A 2 31.52 -15.27 15.54
N SER A 3 32.31 -14.28 15.13
CA SER A 3 31.99 -12.86 15.27
C SER A 3 30.68 -12.58 14.55
N THR A 4 29.63 -12.30 15.31
CA THR A 4 28.39 -11.70 14.82
C THR A 4 28.74 -10.28 14.38
N ALA A 5 29.17 -10.14 13.12
CA ALA A 5 29.24 -8.86 12.46
C ALA A 5 27.85 -8.23 12.54
N THR A 6 27.69 -7.26 13.43
CA THR A 6 26.54 -6.38 13.51
C THR A 6 26.50 -5.62 12.18
N LEU A 7 25.77 -6.18 11.21
CA LEU A 7 25.50 -5.53 9.93
C LEU A 7 24.83 -4.19 10.25
N ARG A 8 25.62 -3.12 10.17
CA ARG A 8 25.15 -1.74 10.34
C ARG A 8 24.06 -1.50 9.33
N ARG A 9 22.93 -0.95 9.78
CA ARG A 9 21.91 -0.46 8.85
C ARG A 9 22.56 0.61 7.95
N PRO A 10 22.17 0.68 6.67
CA PRO A 10 22.64 1.74 5.78
C PRO A 10 22.35 3.10 6.42
N ALA A 11 23.30 4.04 6.29
CA ALA A 11 23.04 5.42 6.68
C ALA A 11 21.82 5.95 5.90
N PRO A 12 20.99 6.80 6.52
CA PRO A 12 19.89 7.42 5.82
C PRO A 12 20.40 8.22 4.62
N PRO A 13 19.65 8.25 3.51
CA PRO A 13 20.03 9.03 2.33
C PRO A 13 20.07 10.51 2.67
N ALA A 14 20.95 11.26 2.00
CA ALA A 14 21.06 12.71 2.18
C ALA A 14 20.13 13.43 1.20
N ASP A 15 19.16 14.17 1.72
CA ASP A 15 18.37 15.15 0.97
C ASP A 15 18.49 16.52 1.65
N PRO A 16 19.25 17.47 1.07
CA PRO A 16 19.44 18.79 1.67
C PRO A 16 18.16 19.60 1.88
N ARG A 17 17.06 19.27 1.20
CA ARG A 17 15.77 19.96 1.36
C ARG A 17 14.88 19.34 2.45
N LEU A 18 15.30 18.21 3.03
CA LEU A 18 14.63 17.52 4.13
C LEU A 18 15.68 17.13 5.18
N SER A 19 16.04 18.08 6.05
CA SER A 19 17.02 17.88 7.12
C SER A 19 16.65 16.76 8.09
N GLU A 20 15.36 16.43 8.17
CA GLU A 20 14.77 15.45 9.09
C GLU A 20 14.88 14.00 8.57
N LEU A 21 15.55 13.75 7.44
CA LEU A 21 15.79 12.38 6.97
C LEU A 21 16.62 11.53 7.93
N ASP A 22 17.36 12.15 8.84
CA ASP A 22 18.03 11.44 9.91
C ASP A 22 17.06 10.74 10.89
N LEU A 23 15.76 11.08 10.88
CA LEU A 23 14.70 10.35 11.59
C LEU A 23 14.43 8.95 11.01
N LEU A 24 15.03 8.61 9.87
CA LEU A 24 15.08 7.24 9.38
C LEU A 24 16.07 6.37 10.19
N ASP A 25 16.97 7.00 10.97
CA ASP A 25 17.70 6.32 12.04
C ASP A 25 16.75 6.10 13.23
N VAL A 26 16.48 4.83 13.54
CA VAL A 26 15.54 4.44 14.60
C VAL A 26 15.98 4.94 15.98
N SER A 27 17.28 5.09 16.24
CA SER A 27 17.78 5.66 17.49
C SER A 27 17.45 7.15 17.57
N ARG A 28 17.70 7.91 16.50
CA ARG A 28 17.34 9.35 16.46
C ARG A 28 15.84 9.58 16.53
N LEU A 29 15.05 8.71 15.88
CA LEU A 29 13.60 8.74 15.99
C LEU A 29 13.14 8.46 17.41
N ALA A 30 13.73 7.47 18.09
CA ALA A 30 13.40 7.16 19.48
C ALA A 30 13.72 8.33 20.41
N GLU A 31 14.90 8.96 20.27
CA GLU A 31 15.28 10.16 21.03
C GLU A 31 14.29 11.32 20.81
N ALA A 32 13.89 11.57 19.56
CA ALA A 32 12.95 12.64 19.24
C ALA A 32 11.54 12.39 19.82
N VAL A 33 11.07 11.13 19.80
CA VAL A 33 9.79 10.75 20.41
C VAL A 33 9.87 10.80 21.94
N ASP A 34 10.97 10.34 22.54
CA ASP A 34 11.20 10.37 23.99
C ASP A 34 11.16 11.80 24.54
N ALA A 35 11.75 12.75 23.81
CA ALA A 35 11.70 14.16 24.15
C ALA A 35 10.28 14.75 24.19
N VAL A 36 9.32 14.17 23.46
CA VAL A 36 7.91 14.57 23.50
C VAL A 36 7.14 13.89 24.63
N VAL A 37 7.43 12.62 24.91
CA VAL A 37 6.75 11.86 25.98
C VAL A 37 7.17 12.37 27.36
N GLY A 38 8.44 12.76 27.51
CA GLY A 38 8.99 13.32 28.75
C GLY A 38 9.64 12.27 29.66
N PRO A 39 10.41 12.72 30.67
CA PRO A 39 11.32 11.87 31.45
C PRO A 39 10.62 10.83 32.34
N ASP A 40 9.36 11.05 32.69
CA ASP A 40 8.60 10.17 33.60
C ASP A 40 8.15 8.87 32.94
N LEU A 41 8.14 8.83 31.60
CA LEU A 41 7.63 7.71 30.80
C LEU A 41 8.60 7.43 29.63
N PRO A 42 9.81 6.91 29.90
CA PRO A 42 10.81 6.74 28.86
C PRO A 42 10.35 5.78 27.77
N VAL A 43 10.64 6.14 26.52
CA VAL A 43 10.40 5.31 25.34
C VAL A 43 11.41 4.16 25.35
N GLN A 44 10.93 2.94 25.57
CA GLN A 44 11.80 1.76 25.60
C GLN A 44 12.26 1.34 24.20
N ARG A 45 11.39 1.54 23.20
CA ARG A 45 11.62 1.08 21.83
C ARG A 45 10.73 1.84 20.86
N VAL A 46 11.25 2.09 19.66
CA VAL A 46 10.44 2.50 18.51
C VAL A 46 10.59 1.48 17.39
N ARG A 47 9.49 1.17 16.71
CA ARG A 47 9.45 0.39 15.47
C ARG A 47 8.82 1.24 14.37
N VAL A 48 9.52 1.40 13.25
CA VAL A 48 8.95 1.96 12.03
C VAL A 48 8.09 0.87 11.36
N GLU A 49 6.82 1.17 11.12
CA GLU A 49 5.89 0.27 10.43
C GLU A 49 5.91 0.52 8.92
N TYR A 50 5.92 1.80 8.55
CA TYR A 50 5.84 2.28 7.18
C TYR A 50 6.39 3.70 7.11
N LEU A 51 6.92 4.08 5.95
CA LEU A 51 7.22 5.46 5.63
C LEU A 51 6.79 5.78 4.20
N GLU A 52 6.36 7.02 4.02
CA GLU A 52 6.17 7.65 2.73
C GLU A 52 7.20 8.77 2.61
N TYR A 53 8.02 8.69 1.57
CA TYR A 53 9.05 9.66 1.28
C TYR A 53 8.83 10.19 -0.12
N VAL A 54 8.68 11.51 -0.23
CA VAL A 54 8.64 12.23 -1.50
C VAL A 54 9.91 13.07 -1.57
N PRO A 55 10.87 12.72 -2.44
CA PRO A 55 12.15 13.42 -2.54
C PRO A 55 11.97 14.94 -2.55
N ARG A 56 12.80 15.62 -1.77
CA ARG A 56 12.88 17.09 -1.65
C ARG A 56 11.60 17.78 -1.15
N SER A 57 10.59 17.03 -0.74
CA SER A 57 9.26 17.54 -0.44
C SER A 57 8.79 17.16 0.95
N SER A 58 8.68 15.86 1.26
CA SER A 58 8.14 15.41 2.54
C SER A 58 8.63 14.04 2.96
N LEU A 59 8.57 13.81 4.28
CA LEU A 59 8.69 12.49 4.89
C LEU A 59 7.56 12.32 5.92
N THR A 60 6.86 11.20 5.80
CA THR A 60 5.86 10.71 6.76
C THR A 60 6.31 9.34 7.28
N VAL A 61 6.47 9.19 8.59
CA VAL A 61 6.90 7.94 9.25
C VAL A 61 5.81 7.44 10.19
N GLN A 62 5.21 6.30 9.87
CA GLN A 62 4.36 5.57 10.80
C GLN A 62 5.22 4.74 11.74
N LEU A 63 4.96 4.85 13.04
CA LEU A 63 5.71 4.15 14.07
C LEU A 63 4.81 3.56 15.16
N THR A 64 5.37 2.58 15.85
CA THR A 64 4.91 2.11 17.16
C THR A 64 5.99 2.40 18.20
N ALA A 65 5.68 3.24 19.18
CA ALA A 65 6.51 3.52 20.34
C ALA A 65 6.05 2.68 21.53
N TYR A 66 6.98 2.11 22.28
CA TYR A 66 6.70 1.37 23.51
C TYR A 66 7.05 2.27 24.69
N VAL A 67 6.04 2.62 25.48
CA VAL A 67 6.12 3.56 26.61
C VAL A 67 5.47 2.90 27.81
N ALA A 68 6.20 2.77 28.91
CA ALA A 68 5.77 2.04 30.11
C ALA A 68 5.10 0.67 29.82
N GLY A 69 5.59 -0.07 28.81
CA GLY A 69 5.01 -1.37 28.41
C GLY A 69 3.76 -1.30 27.53
N VAL A 70 3.26 -0.09 27.23
CA VAL A 70 2.13 0.15 26.33
C VAL A 70 2.66 0.49 24.93
N ALA A 71 2.06 -0.12 23.90
CA ALA A 71 2.35 0.20 22.51
C ALA A 71 1.46 1.37 22.05
N LEU A 72 2.09 2.51 21.74
CA LEU A 72 1.45 3.71 21.20
C LEU A 72 1.77 3.83 19.71
N GLN A 73 0.75 3.98 18.89
CA GLN A 73 0.94 4.22 17.46
C GLN A 73 0.98 5.71 17.18
N GLY A 74 1.91 6.13 16.33
CA GLY A 74 2.06 7.53 15.95
C GLY A 74 2.55 7.71 14.53
N VAL A 75 2.44 8.95 14.06
CA VAL A 75 2.92 9.37 12.75
C VAL A 75 3.76 10.63 12.91
N VAL A 76 4.98 10.58 12.40
CA VAL A 76 5.86 11.74 12.29
C VAL A 76 5.76 12.31 10.88
N ARG A 77 5.52 13.62 10.76
CA ARG A 77 5.40 14.35 9.47
C ARG A 77 6.44 15.46 9.41
N THR A 78 7.05 15.65 8.24
CA THR A 78 8.09 16.67 7.99
C THR A 78 7.92 17.32 6.61
N GLY A 79 8.51 18.49 6.41
CA GLY A 79 8.44 19.22 5.13
C GLY A 79 6.99 19.52 4.72
N ALA A 80 6.65 19.25 3.46
CA ALA A 80 5.30 19.48 2.93
C ALA A 80 4.21 18.61 3.59
N ALA A 81 4.56 17.49 4.25
CA ALA A 81 3.60 16.71 5.03
C ALA A 81 3.28 17.37 6.39
N ALA A 82 4.13 18.29 6.87
CA ALA A 82 3.85 19.11 8.04
C ALA A 82 3.15 20.42 7.59
N ASP A 83 2.02 20.29 6.91
CA ASP A 83 1.23 21.41 6.41
C ASP A 83 0.51 22.17 7.53
N ARG A 84 -0.33 23.15 7.16
CA ARG A 84 -1.08 23.96 8.13
C ARG A 84 -2.04 23.13 8.99
N ALA A 85 -2.71 22.13 8.43
CA ALA A 85 -3.66 21.29 9.16
C ALA A 85 -2.93 20.34 10.12
N ALA A 86 -1.82 19.76 9.68
CA ALA A 86 -0.93 18.96 10.50
C ALA A 86 -0.38 19.78 11.68
N ARG A 87 0.13 21.00 11.44
CA ARG A 87 0.67 21.90 12.48
C ARG A 87 -0.36 22.35 13.51
N ALA A 88 -1.63 22.42 13.13
CA ALA A 88 -2.69 22.82 14.06
C ALA A 88 -3.01 21.77 15.13
N THR A 89 -2.65 20.51 14.89
CA THR A 89 -3.06 19.37 15.74
C THR A 89 -1.90 18.48 16.20
N GLY A 90 -0.73 18.58 15.56
CA GLY A 90 0.44 17.78 15.88
C GLY A 90 1.29 18.37 16.99
N THR A 91 1.99 17.50 17.71
CA THR A 91 2.97 17.90 18.72
C THR A 91 4.33 18.13 18.05
N PRO A 92 4.92 19.34 18.12
CA PRO A 92 6.25 19.57 17.55
C PRO A 92 7.33 18.68 18.19
N LEU A 93 8.21 18.11 17.37
CA LEU A 93 9.41 17.43 17.87
C LEU A 93 10.47 18.49 18.24
N PRO A 94 10.98 18.52 19.49
CA PRO A 94 11.93 19.54 19.92
C PRO A 94 13.17 19.65 19.02
N GLY A 95 13.47 20.86 18.54
CA GLY A 95 14.63 21.15 17.71
C GLY A 95 14.55 20.60 16.28
N ARG A 96 13.37 20.18 15.81
CA ARG A 96 13.15 19.62 14.47
C ARG A 96 12.00 20.36 13.77
N ASP A 97 12.03 20.49 12.44
CA ASP A 97 10.84 20.88 11.67
C ASP A 97 9.96 19.65 11.39
N ALA A 98 9.48 19.03 12.46
CA ALA A 98 8.72 17.79 12.42
C ALA A 98 7.60 17.81 13.46
N LEU A 99 6.52 17.09 13.15
CA LEU A 99 5.35 16.96 14.01
C LEU A 99 5.09 15.49 14.30
N LEU A 100 4.65 15.18 15.52
CA LEU A 100 4.17 13.88 15.94
C LEU A 100 2.65 13.93 16.20
N HIS A 101 1.92 13.04 15.54
CA HIS A 101 0.50 12.78 15.81
C HIS A 101 0.36 11.40 16.43
N TRP A 102 -0.21 11.31 17.63
CA TRP A 102 -0.57 10.04 18.24
C TRP A 102 -1.93 9.57 17.74
N LEU A 103 -2.02 8.32 17.30
CA LEU A 103 -3.31 7.74 16.92
C LEU A 103 -4.22 7.63 18.14
N PRO A 104 -5.54 7.86 17.97
CA PRO A 104 -6.26 7.95 16.71
C PRO A 104 -6.34 9.35 16.08
N ALA A 105 -5.57 10.34 16.55
CA ALA A 105 -5.58 11.68 15.95
C ALA A 105 -4.83 11.68 14.61
N ASP A 106 -5.57 11.96 13.53
CA ASP A 106 -5.04 12.19 12.20
C ASP A 106 -5.85 13.34 11.56
N PRO A 107 -5.22 14.47 11.19
CA PRO A 107 -5.93 15.65 10.72
C PRO A 107 -6.65 15.43 9.38
N GLU A 108 -6.12 14.53 8.55
CA GLU A 108 -6.71 14.21 7.25
C GLU A 108 -7.80 13.12 7.38
N LEU A 109 -7.80 12.36 8.49
CA LEU A 109 -8.71 11.24 8.74
C LEU A 109 -9.45 11.38 10.08
N PRO A 110 -10.25 12.45 10.28
CA PRO A 110 -10.81 12.81 11.58
C PRO A 110 -11.76 11.76 12.18
N LEU A 111 -12.31 10.85 11.36
CA LEU A 111 -13.21 9.78 11.82
C LEU A 111 -12.50 8.73 12.69
N LEU A 112 -11.18 8.61 12.59
CA LEU A 112 -10.40 7.72 13.47
C LEU A 112 -10.61 8.07 14.94
N ALA A 113 -10.66 9.37 15.25
CA ALA A 113 -10.82 9.87 16.62
C ALA A 113 -12.29 9.96 17.07
N TRP A 114 -13.26 9.59 16.23
CA TRP A 114 -14.67 9.69 16.60
C TRP A 114 -15.07 8.59 17.60
N PRO A 115 -15.81 8.93 18.67
CA PRO A 115 -16.37 7.91 19.57
C PRO A 115 -17.31 6.96 18.82
N THR A 116 -17.37 5.69 19.24
CA THR A 116 -18.27 4.67 18.67
C THR A 116 -19.72 5.15 18.56
N THR A 117 -20.21 5.87 19.57
CA THR A 117 -21.58 6.42 19.61
C THR A 117 -21.84 7.43 18.50
N ARG A 118 -20.82 8.17 18.05
CA ARG A 118 -20.92 9.11 16.94
C ARG A 118 -20.86 8.38 15.60
N LEU A 119 -19.97 7.40 15.45
CA LEU A 119 -19.90 6.55 14.25
C LEU A 119 -21.22 5.79 14.03
N ARG A 120 -21.82 5.22 15.08
CA ARG A 120 -23.12 4.55 14.98
C ARG A 120 -24.25 5.47 14.55
N ARG A 121 -24.33 6.67 15.13
CA ARG A 121 -25.32 7.68 14.71
C ARG A 121 -25.13 8.11 13.25
N LEU A 122 -23.88 8.21 12.79
CA LEU A 122 -23.58 8.50 11.39
C LEU A 122 -24.19 7.43 10.45
N LEU A 123 -24.21 6.17 10.89
CA LEU A 123 -24.78 5.05 10.15
C LEU A 123 -26.30 4.89 10.35
N GLY A 124 -26.95 5.74 11.14
CA GLY A 124 -28.37 5.58 11.50
C GLY A 124 -28.64 4.47 12.51
N ASP A 125 -27.60 3.94 13.16
CA ASP A 125 -27.67 2.78 14.05
C ASP A 125 -27.61 3.17 15.55
N ARG A 126 -28.16 2.29 16.39
CA ARG A 126 -28.08 2.45 17.85
C ARG A 126 -26.69 2.02 18.37
N PRO A 127 -26.06 2.81 19.26
CA PRO A 127 -24.82 2.40 19.90
C PRO A 127 -24.97 1.12 20.72
N ARG A 128 -23.96 0.24 20.65
CA ARG A 128 -23.83 -0.93 21.51
C ARG A 128 -22.85 -0.63 22.64
N THR A 129 -23.20 -0.97 23.87
CA THR A 129 -22.33 -0.75 25.04
C THR A 129 -21.05 -1.57 24.92
N GLY A 130 -19.89 -0.94 25.17
CA GLY A 130 -18.59 -1.62 25.18
C GLY A 130 -17.97 -1.89 23.79
N GLU A 131 -18.66 -1.53 22.71
CA GLU A 131 -18.13 -1.69 21.35
C GLU A 131 -17.09 -0.60 21.04
N THR A 132 -15.95 -1.01 20.50
CA THR A 132 -14.90 -0.12 20.00
C THR A 132 -14.58 -0.47 18.55
N PRO A 133 -14.43 0.52 17.64
CA PRO A 133 -13.99 0.26 16.29
C PRO A 133 -12.57 -0.29 16.29
N THR A 134 -12.31 -1.30 15.47
CA THR A 134 -10.97 -1.83 15.26
C THR A 134 -10.39 -1.27 13.98
N VAL A 135 -9.19 -0.70 14.02
CA VAL A 135 -8.47 -0.29 12.80
C VAL A 135 -7.93 -1.54 12.11
N LEU A 136 -8.45 -1.85 10.91
CA LEU A 136 -8.02 -2.98 10.09
C LEU A 136 -6.81 -2.63 9.22
N ALA A 137 -6.81 -1.42 8.66
CA ALA A 137 -5.74 -0.91 7.82
C ALA A 137 -5.63 0.61 7.97
N TYR A 138 -4.42 1.13 7.82
CA TYR A 138 -4.14 2.57 7.95
C TYR A 138 -2.98 2.96 7.04
N VAL A 139 -3.20 4.00 6.24
CA VAL A 139 -2.18 4.68 5.44
C VAL A 139 -2.20 6.15 5.89
N PRO A 140 -1.16 6.63 6.59
CA PRO A 140 -1.14 7.96 7.18
C PRO A 140 -1.53 9.07 6.22
N GLY A 141 -2.41 9.97 6.67
CA GLY A 141 -2.83 11.13 5.88
C GLY A 141 -3.63 10.81 4.60
N ARG A 142 -3.96 9.53 4.34
CA ARG A 142 -4.56 9.10 3.07
C ARG A 142 -5.84 8.32 3.25
N ARG A 143 -5.80 7.20 3.98
CA ARG A 143 -6.98 6.35 4.20
C ARG A 143 -6.88 5.48 5.43
N ALA A 144 -8.03 5.12 5.99
CA ALA A 144 -8.12 4.10 7.03
C ALA A 144 -9.35 3.21 6.84
N THR A 145 -9.22 1.95 7.24
CA THR A 145 -10.30 0.95 7.24
C THR A 145 -10.61 0.59 8.69
N LEU A 146 -11.87 0.76 9.09
CA LEU A 146 -12.38 0.51 10.43
C LEU A 146 -13.41 -0.62 10.41
N LEU A 147 -13.26 -1.57 11.31
CA LEU A 147 -14.29 -2.55 11.61
C LEU A 147 -15.22 -2.00 12.71
N LEU A 148 -16.51 -1.92 12.41
CA LEU A 148 -17.58 -1.59 13.34
C LEU A 148 -18.78 -2.51 13.05
N SER A 149 -18.74 -3.73 13.59
CA SER A 149 -19.61 -4.84 13.18
C SER A 149 -21.11 -4.49 13.18
N PRO A 150 -21.88 -4.72 12.10
CA PRO A 150 -21.56 -5.58 10.96
C PRO A 150 -20.96 -4.80 9.77
N TYR A 151 -20.35 -3.64 10.01
CA TYR A 151 -19.85 -2.77 8.96
C TYR A 151 -18.33 -2.71 8.92
N VAL A 152 -17.82 -2.48 7.72
CA VAL A 152 -16.47 -1.99 7.48
C VAL A 152 -16.59 -0.57 6.92
N LEU A 153 -15.98 0.40 7.58
CA LEU A 153 -15.95 1.80 7.13
C LEU A 153 -14.58 2.07 6.54
N LYS A 154 -14.50 2.55 5.31
CA LYS A 154 -13.27 3.14 4.78
C LYS A 154 -13.41 4.65 4.73
N THR A 155 -12.44 5.35 5.32
CA THR A 155 -12.38 6.82 5.32
C THR A 155 -11.21 7.28 4.47
N TYR A 156 -11.40 8.39 3.74
CA TYR A 156 -10.45 8.90 2.76
C TYR A 156 -10.11 10.36 3.02
N ALA A 157 -8.84 10.72 2.79
CA ALA A 157 -8.36 12.08 2.94
C ALA A 157 -8.89 13.00 1.83
N THR A 158 -9.08 12.50 0.61
CA THR A 158 -9.52 13.31 -0.54
C THR A 158 -10.90 12.90 -1.05
N ALA A 159 -11.59 13.83 -1.71
CA ALA A 159 -12.87 13.53 -2.36
C ALA A 159 -12.69 12.64 -3.60
N GLU A 160 -11.53 12.73 -4.26
CA GLU A 160 -11.19 11.91 -5.42
C GLU A 160 -11.00 10.45 -5.04
N ASP A 161 -10.20 10.16 -4.00
CA ASP A 161 -10.02 8.79 -3.49
C ASP A 161 -11.36 8.16 -3.07
N HIS A 162 -12.21 8.96 -2.41
CA HIS A 162 -13.56 8.53 -2.03
C HIS A 162 -14.43 8.22 -3.26
N ALA A 163 -14.41 9.08 -4.28
CA ALA A 163 -15.17 8.86 -5.51
C ALA A 163 -14.70 7.59 -6.26
N ASN A 164 -13.39 7.36 -6.33
CA ASN A 164 -12.79 6.16 -6.92
C ASN A 164 -13.25 4.90 -6.18
N ALA A 165 -13.23 4.92 -4.84
CA ALA A 165 -13.71 3.80 -4.03
C ALA A 165 -15.19 3.49 -4.22
N VAL A 166 -16.03 4.51 -4.38
CA VAL A 166 -17.45 4.34 -4.70
C VAL A 166 -17.62 3.71 -6.08
N ALA A 167 -16.90 4.24 -7.09
CA ALA A 167 -16.96 3.74 -8.46
C ALA A 167 -16.52 2.28 -8.56
N GLY A 168 -15.41 1.92 -7.93
CA GLY A 168 -14.91 0.54 -7.90
C GLY A 168 -15.82 -0.42 -7.12
N GLY A 169 -16.40 0.04 -6.02
CA GLY A 169 -17.41 -0.71 -5.26
C GLY A 169 -18.67 -1.02 -6.07
N LEU A 170 -19.15 -0.05 -6.86
CA LEU A 170 -20.29 -0.25 -7.75
C LEU A 170 -19.95 -1.19 -8.91
N LEU A 171 -18.78 -1.01 -9.54
CA LEU A 171 -18.30 -1.83 -10.65
C LEU A 171 -18.32 -3.32 -10.30
N LEU A 172 -17.70 -3.70 -9.17
CA LEU A 172 -17.60 -5.10 -8.79
C LEU A 172 -18.90 -5.65 -8.21
N ALA A 173 -19.79 -4.80 -7.67
CA ALA A 173 -21.12 -5.24 -7.22
C ALA A 173 -22.07 -5.57 -8.36
N THR A 174 -21.99 -4.85 -9.50
CA THR A 174 -22.94 -5.02 -10.61
C THR A 174 -22.42 -5.88 -11.76
N GLY A 175 -21.10 -5.88 -12.00
CA GLY A 175 -20.54 -6.42 -13.23
C GLY A 175 -19.98 -7.84 -13.13
N ALA A 176 -19.29 -8.18 -12.05
CA ALA A 176 -18.20 -9.17 -12.15
C ALA A 176 -18.48 -10.57 -11.59
N ALA A 177 -19.67 -10.84 -11.03
CA ALA A 177 -19.96 -12.07 -10.26
C ALA A 177 -18.86 -12.43 -9.22
N LEU A 178 -18.05 -11.44 -8.81
CA LEU A 178 -17.03 -11.60 -7.80
C LEU A 178 -17.68 -11.48 -6.43
N ARG A 179 -17.25 -12.33 -5.52
CA ARG A 179 -17.58 -12.16 -4.11
C ARG A 179 -16.72 -11.02 -3.58
N THR A 180 -17.34 -9.86 -3.34
CA THR A 180 -16.73 -8.66 -2.77
C THR A 180 -17.63 -8.11 -1.67
N PRO A 181 -17.11 -7.41 -0.64
CA PRO A 181 -17.96 -6.71 0.32
C PRO A 181 -18.93 -5.77 -0.39
N ARG A 182 -20.24 -5.96 -0.18
CA ARG A 182 -21.27 -5.07 -0.73
C ARG A 182 -21.10 -3.65 -0.18
N LEU A 183 -21.08 -2.67 -1.09
CA LEU A 183 -21.20 -1.26 -0.73
C LEU A 183 -22.62 -0.97 -0.24
N LEU A 184 -22.77 -0.74 1.07
CA LEU A 184 -24.05 -0.47 1.72
C LEU A 184 -24.44 1.00 1.65
N ALA A 185 -23.45 1.89 1.80
CA ALA A 185 -23.67 3.33 1.72
C ALA A 185 -22.39 4.06 1.31
N SER A 186 -22.57 5.25 0.74
CA SER A 186 -21.52 6.24 0.54
C SER A 186 -21.93 7.53 1.24
N LEU A 187 -21.00 8.13 2.00
CA LEU A 187 -21.22 9.33 2.79
C LEU A 187 -20.22 10.42 2.34
N PRO A 188 -20.48 11.14 1.22
CA PRO A 188 -19.53 12.09 0.64
C PRO A 188 -19.13 13.22 1.59
N GLY A 189 -20.05 13.70 2.43
CA GLY A 189 -19.78 14.74 3.43
C GLY A 189 -18.75 14.33 4.49
N HIS A 190 -18.45 13.03 4.60
CA HIS A 190 -17.43 12.48 5.47
C HIS A 190 -16.35 11.70 4.72
N ARG A 191 -16.40 11.66 3.38
CA ARG A 191 -15.51 10.87 2.52
C ARG A 191 -15.39 9.43 3.03
N VAL A 192 -16.54 8.79 3.24
CA VAL A 192 -16.62 7.42 3.75
C VAL A 192 -17.41 6.51 2.83
N THR A 193 -16.91 5.29 2.66
CA THR A 193 -17.70 4.16 2.17
C THR A 193 -18.03 3.22 3.32
N VAL A 194 -19.24 2.68 3.31
CA VAL A 194 -19.72 1.70 4.28
C VAL A 194 -19.95 0.40 3.55
N GLN A 195 -19.24 -0.63 3.95
CA GLN A 195 -19.29 -1.96 3.35
C GLN A 195 -19.81 -2.97 4.37
N GLU A 196 -20.38 -4.07 3.88
CA GLU A 196 -20.69 -5.19 4.76
C GLU A 196 -19.41 -5.83 5.29
N GLN A 197 -19.42 -6.25 6.55
CA GLN A 197 -18.37 -7.09 7.10
C GLN A 197 -18.52 -8.50 6.54
N LEU A 198 -17.46 -9.01 5.92
CA LEU A 198 -17.34 -10.42 5.55
C LEU A 198 -16.40 -11.15 6.52
N GLU A 199 -16.76 -12.38 6.88
CA GLU A 199 -15.89 -13.25 7.66
C GLU A 199 -14.80 -13.86 6.76
N GLY A 200 -13.57 -13.89 7.27
CA GLY A 200 -12.44 -14.51 6.58
C GLY A 200 -11.12 -14.05 7.17
N VAL A 201 -10.06 -14.67 6.69
CA VAL A 201 -8.67 -14.32 7.01
C VAL A 201 -7.95 -13.89 5.73
N PRO A 202 -6.98 -12.96 5.79
CA PRO A 202 -6.16 -12.63 4.62
C PRO A 202 -5.50 -13.88 4.04
N ALA A 203 -5.68 -14.12 2.73
CA ALA A 203 -5.17 -15.29 2.05
C ALA A 203 -3.64 -15.37 2.14
N ALA A 204 -2.96 -14.22 2.09
CA ALA A 204 -1.52 -14.06 2.29
C ALA A 204 -1.01 -14.65 3.62
N SER A 205 -1.86 -14.71 4.65
CA SER A 205 -1.53 -15.24 5.98
C SER A 205 -1.94 -16.70 6.16
N ALA A 206 -2.86 -17.20 5.33
CA ALA A 206 -3.55 -18.47 5.57
C ALA A 206 -3.11 -19.61 4.67
N GLN A 207 -2.59 -19.30 3.48
CA GLN A 207 -2.26 -20.28 2.45
C GLN A 207 -0.97 -19.90 1.72
N ASP A 208 -0.33 -20.90 1.12
CA ASP A 208 0.77 -20.63 0.20
C ASP A 208 0.25 -19.87 -1.03
N PRO A 209 0.85 -18.72 -1.43
CA PRO A 209 0.58 -18.04 -2.70
C PRO A 209 0.37 -18.95 -3.91
N LEU A 210 1.14 -20.03 -4.08
CA LEU A 210 1.00 -20.95 -5.20
C LEU A 210 -0.35 -21.67 -5.21
N VAL A 211 -0.85 -22.02 -4.02
CA VAL A 211 -2.15 -22.68 -3.82
C VAL A 211 -3.32 -21.72 -4.02
N VAL A 212 -3.08 -20.41 -3.92
CA VAL A 212 -4.07 -19.36 -4.16
C VAL A 212 -4.07 -18.89 -5.61
N ALA A 213 -2.93 -18.93 -6.29
CA ALA A 213 -2.72 -18.39 -7.63
C ALA A 213 -3.70 -18.92 -8.69
N GLU A 214 -3.94 -20.24 -8.73
CA GLU A 214 -4.89 -20.85 -9.68
C GLU A 214 -6.32 -20.31 -9.46
N ARG A 215 -6.79 -20.28 -8.21
CA ARG A 215 -8.11 -19.74 -7.85
C ARG A 215 -8.21 -18.24 -8.12
N ALA A 216 -7.11 -17.51 -7.91
CA ALA A 216 -7.00 -16.09 -8.22
C ALA A 216 -7.07 -15.83 -9.74
N GLY A 217 -6.42 -16.66 -10.56
CA GLY A 217 -6.54 -16.59 -12.03
C GLY A 217 -7.96 -16.84 -12.50
N GLY A 218 -8.66 -17.81 -11.90
CA GLY A 218 -10.08 -18.05 -12.16
C GLY A 218 -10.99 -16.88 -11.76
N LEU A 219 -10.66 -16.15 -10.69
CA LEU A 219 -11.36 -14.91 -10.31
C LEU A 219 -11.13 -13.80 -11.34
N LEU A 220 -9.87 -13.56 -11.72
CA LEU A 220 -9.53 -12.54 -12.71
C LEU A 220 -10.20 -12.81 -14.05
N ARG A 221 -10.27 -14.08 -14.49
CA ARG A 221 -10.95 -14.42 -15.74
C ARG A 221 -12.43 -14.02 -15.70
N ARG A 222 -13.12 -14.34 -14.61
CA ARG A 222 -14.53 -13.94 -14.43
C ARG A 222 -14.70 -12.42 -14.38
N LEU A 223 -13.75 -11.71 -13.77
CA LEU A 223 -13.73 -10.26 -13.74
C LEU A 223 -13.54 -9.66 -15.13
N HIS A 224 -12.57 -10.16 -15.88
CA HIS A 224 -12.20 -9.63 -17.19
C HIS A 224 -13.27 -9.96 -18.26
N ASP A 225 -13.94 -11.10 -18.13
CA ASP A 225 -15.08 -11.49 -18.99
C ASP A 225 -16.39 -10.73 -18.65
N ALA A 226 -16.40 -9.96 -17.55
CA ALA A 226 -17.57 -9.21 -17.12
C ALA A 226 -17.90 -8.06 -18.07
N HIS A 227 -19.19 -7.82 -18.27
CA HIS A 227 -19.65 -6.66 -19.04
C HIS A 227 -19.92 -5.51 -18.09
N ALA A 228 -18.96 -4.60 -17.95
CA ALA A 228 -19.14 -3.38 -17.19
C ALA A 228 -18.46 -2.19 -17.87
N VAL A 229 -19.07 -1.01 -17.73
CA VAL A 229 -18.59 0.24 -18.33
C VAL A 229 -18.32 1.26 -17.22
N PRO A 230 -17.22 1.15 -16.47
CA PRO A 230 -16.84 2.15 -15.50
C PRO A 230 -16.27 3.40 -16.18
N ALA A 231 -16.34 4.54 -15.50
CA ALA A 231 -15.85 5.82 -16.02
C ALA A 231 -14.32 5.95 -15.97
N VAL A 232 -13.67 5.25 -15.04
CA VAL A 232 -12.22 5.30 -14.84
C VAL A 232 -11.53 4.31 -15.78
N ARG A 233 -10.53 4.80 -16.50
CA ARG A 233 -9.71 4.01 -17.42
C ARG A 233 -8.25 4.19 -17.02
N ARG A 234 -7.47 3.12 -17.07
CA ARG A 234 -6.01 3.15 -16.98
C ARG A 234 -5.42 2.46 -18.19
N ASP A 235 -4.43 3.09 -18.80
CA ASP A 235 -3.65 2.51 -19.88
C ASP A 235 -2.17 2.34 -19.48
N ALA A 236 -1.36 1.88 -20.43
CA ALA A 236 0.07 1.66 -20.21
C ALA A 236 0.82 2.93 -19.78
N THR A 237 0.39 4.11 -20.23
CA THR A 237 0.97 5.41 -19.87
C THR A 237 0.77 5.70 -18.40
N ASP A 238 -0.45 5.46 -17.89
CA ASP A 238 -0.76 5.65 -16.47
C ASP A 238 0.09 4.74 -15.58
N VAL A 239 0.27 3.48 -15.99
CA VAL A 239 1.06 2.50 -15.23
C VAL A 239 2.56 2.85 -15.24
N VAL A 240 3.07 3.43 -16.32
CA VAL A 240 4.44 3.97 -16.37
C VAL A 240 4.57 5.22 -15.50
N ALA A 241 3.57 6.10 -15.49
CA ALA A 241 3.56 7.30 -14.65
C ALA A 241 3.65 6.94 -13.16
N ASP A 242 2.96 5.89 -12.71
CA ASP A 242 3.10 5.39 -11.34
C ASP A 242 4.54 4.96 -11.01
N ALA A 243 5.23 4.32 -11.96
CA ALA A 243 6.59 3.84 -11.75
C ALA A 243 7.60 5.00 -11.63
N CYS A 244 7.31 6.17 -12.21
CA CYS A 244 8.17 7.36 -12.09
C CYS A 244 8.46 7.73 -10.63
N ALA A 245 7.44 7.70 -9.76
CA ALA A 245 7.59 8.06 -8.35
C ALA A 245 8.53 7.09 -7.61
N ALA A 246 8.43 5.78 -7.89
CA ALA A 246 9.32 4.77 -7.32
C ALA A 246 10.76 4.96 -7.80
N VAL A 247 10.95 5.28 -9.09
CA VAL A 247 12.28 5.57 -9.67
C VAL A 247 12.90 6.83 -9.09
N GLU A 248 12.11 7.89 -8.83
CA GLU A 248 12.60 9.11 -8.20
C GLU A 248 13.06 8.86 -6.77
N VAL A 249 12.27 8.12 -5.98
CA VAL A 249 12.64 7.68 -4.64
C VAL A 249 13.93 6.86 -4.72
N LEU A 250 13.96 5.81 -5.53
CA LEU A 250 15.11 4.91 -5.67
C LEU A 250 16.36 5.69 -6.08
N GLY A 251 16.27 6.57 -7.07
CA GLY A 251 17.39 7.38 -7.54
C GLY A 251 17.88 8.37 -6.49
N THR A 252 17.04 8.77 -5.53
CA THR A 252 17.43 9.63 -4.42
C THR A 252 18.09 8.82 -3.29
N VAL A 253 17.51 7.67 -2.94
CA VAL A 253 17.96 6.89 -1.78
C VAL A 253 19.07 5.89 -2.10
N LEU A 254 19.21 5.47 -3.36
CA LEU A 254 20.28 4.64 -3.91
C LEU A 254 20.83 5.28 -5.20
N PRO A 255 21.67 6.33 -5.10
CA PRO A 255 22.18 7.04 -6.27
C PRO A 255 22.91 6.17 -7.29
N VAL A 256 23.53 5.06 -6.83
CA VAL A 256 24.21 4.08 -7.70
C VAL A 256 23.25 3.41 -8.69
N GLU A 257 21.99 3.19 -8.31
CA GLU A 257 20.97 2.55 -9.15
C GLU A 257 20.20 3.55 -10.04
N ARG A 258 20.35 4.86 -9.81
CA ARG A 258 19.57 5.91 -10.50
C ARG A 258 19.59 5.74 -12.02
N ARG A 259 20.79 5.65 -12.60
CA ARG A 259 20.93 5.57 -14.07
C ARG A 259 20.27 4.33 -14.65
N ARG A 260 20.36 3.20 -13.95
CA ARG A 260 19.75 1.92 -14.36
C ARG A 260 18.22 2.03 -14.31
N ALA A 261 17.66 2.46 -13.18
CA ALA A 261 16.22 2.63 -12.99
C ALA A 261 15.61 3.62 -14.00
N GLU A 262 16.24 4.78 -14.22
CA GLU A 262 15.81 5.77 -15.22
C GLU A 262 15.90 5.23 -16.65
N SER A 263 16.94 4.43 -16.96
CA SER A 263 17.09 3.82 -18.28
C SER A 263 16.00 2.78 -18.53
N LEU A 264 15.69 1.95 -17.54
CA LEU A 264 14.60 0.98 -17.62
C LEU A 264 13.25 1.69 -17.80
N LEU A 265 12.97 2.73 -17.01
CA LEU A 265 11.75 3.53 -17.11
C LEU A 265 11.58 4.14 -18.50
N ARG A 266 12.64 4.78 -19.05
CA ARG A 266 12.61 5.32 -20.42
C ARG A 266 12.34 4.26 -21.47
N ARG A 267 12.98 3.09 -21.34
CA ARG A 267 12.76 1.97 -22.26
C ARG A 267 11.31 1.50 -22.20
N LEU A 268 10.79 1.22 -21.01
CA LEU A 268 9.41 0.79 -20.81
C LEU A 268 8.40 1.81 -21.35
N GLY A 269 8.63 3.11 -21.11
CA GLY A 269 7.80 4.17 -21.68
C GLY A 269 7.86 4.23 -23.21
N SER A 270 9.04 4.04 -23.81
CA SER A 270 9.19 4.03 -25.28
C SER A 270 8.62 2.78 -25.96
N THR A 271 8.51 1.67 -25.23
CA THR A 271 7.95 0.40 -25.72
C THR A 271 6.59 0.10 -25.12
N ALA A 272 5.88 1.12 -24.62
CA ALA A 272 4.58 0.96 -24.01
C ALA A 272 3.59 0.37 -25.04
N PRO A 273 2.88 -0.73 -24.72
CA PRO A 273 1.92 -1.31 -25.64
C PRO A 273 0.75 -0.35 -25.83
N THR A 274 0.37 -0.15 -27.09
CA THR A 274 -0.76 0.71 -27.48
C THR A 274 -1.95 -0.13 -27.91
N LEU A 275 -3.17 0.42 -27.77
CA LEU A 275 -4.40 -0.18 -28.31
C LEU A 275 -4.75 -1.56 -27.73
N LEU A 276 -4.36 -1.81 -26.47
CA LEU A 276 -4.79 -3.03 -25.77
C LEU A 276 -6.29 -2.94 -25.46
N PRO A 277 -7.03 -4.06 -25.57
CA PRO A 277 -8.39 -4.15 -25.05
C PRO A 277 -8.42 -3.78 -23.57
N LEU A 278 -9.45 -3.02 -23.17
CA LEU A 278 -9.68 -2.73 -21.77
C LEU A 278 -10.83 -3.58 -21.26
N VAL A 279 -10.60 -4.20 -20.11
CA VAL A 279 -11.57 -5.04 -19.40
C VAL A 279 -11.86 -4.42 -18.04
N PRO A 280 -12.97 -4.78 -17.38
CA PRO A 280 -13.11 -4.51 -15.96
C PRO A 280 -11.91 -5.11 -15.24
N SER A 281 -11.23 -4.31 -14.43
CA SER A 281 -10.00 -4.66 -13.75
C SER A 281 -10.07 -4.19 -12.31
N HIS A 282 -9.40 -4.93 -11.43
CA HIS A 282 -9.24 -4.56 -10.03
C HIS A 282 -8.26 -3.39 -9.86
N GLY A 283 -7.27 -3.27 -10.74
CA GLY A 283 -6.32 -2.14 -10.81
C GLY A 283 -5.10 -2.28 -9.90
N ASP A 284 -5.24 -2.93 -8.76
CA ASP A 284 -4.13 -3.29 -7.86
C ASP A 284 -4.22 -4.73 -7.34
N PHE A 285 -4.63 -5.71 -8.17
CA PHE A 285 -4.92 -7.07 -7.68
C PHE A 285 -3.72 -7.77 -7.01
N THR A 286 -3.78 -7.93 -5.69
CA THR A 286 -2.71 -8.56 -4.90
C THR A 286 -3.23 -9.64 -3.95
N LEU A 287 -2.35 -10.55 -3.53
CA LEU A 287 -2.70 -11.60 -2.55
C LEU A 287 -3.18 -11.02 -1.21
N ASP A 288 -2.67 -9.85 -0.81
CA ASP A 288 -3.07 -9.13 0.41
C ASP A 288 -4.54 -8.67 0.38
N GLN A 289 -5.14 -8.57 -0.80
CA GLN A 289 -6.52 -8.12 -1.02
C GLN A 289 -7.51 -9.27 -1.19
N LEU A 290 -7.05 -10.51 -1.02
CA LEU A 290 -7.88 -11.70 -1.04
C LEU A 290 -8.15 -12.15 0.40
N LEU A 291 -9.41 -12.35 0.76
CA LEU A 291 -9.79 -13.05 1.98
C LEU A 291 -10.18 -14.49 1.66
N LEU A 292 -9.76 -15.42 2.51
CA LEU A 292 -10.24 -16.79 2.52
C LEU A 292 -11.36 -16.91 3.56
N THR A 293 -12.56 -17.26 3.11
CA THR A 293 -13.71 -17.46 3.99
C THR A 293 -13.61 -18.80 4.74
N PRO A 294 -14.39 -19.00 5.82
CA PRO A 294 -14.50 -20.31 6.48
C PRO A 294 -14.98 -21.43 5.54
N SER A 295 -15.74 -21.11 4.48
CA SER A 295 -16.16 -22.06 3.45
C SER A 295 -15.06 -22.42 2.44
N GLY A 296 -13.91 -21.76 2.49
CA GLY A 296 -12.79 -21.96 1.56
C GLY A 296 -12.88 -21.12 0.28
N ASP A 297 -13.84 -20.20 0.20
CA ASP A 297 -14.01 -19.30 -0.94
C ASP A 297 -13.05 -18.10 -0.85
N LEU A 298 -12.66 -17.57 -2.01
CA LEU A 298 -11.93 -16.32 -2.08
C LEU A 298 -12.89 -15.14 -2.25
N VAL A 299 -12.64 -14.09 -1.49
CA VAL A 299 -13.33 -12.80 -1.55
C VAL A 299 -12.33 -11.73 -1.94
N VAL A 300 -12.68 -10.91 -2.92
CA VAL A 300 -11.88 -9.77 -3.37
C VAL A 300 -12.22 -8.55 -2.52
N THR A 301 -11.21 -7.84 -2.05
CA THR A 301 -11.34 -6.64 -1.23
C THR A 301 -10.46 -5.52 -1.80
N ASP A 302 -10.56 -4.31 -1.24
CA ASP A 302 -9.79 -3.15 -1.69
C ASP A 302 -9.94 -2.74 -3.17
N VAL A 303 -11.21 -2.64 -3.57
CA VAL A 303 -11.65 -2.31 -4.93
C VAL A 303 -11.50 -0.82 -5.30
N ASP A 304 -10.68 -0.08 -4.55
CA ASP A 304 -10.60 1.37 -4.65
C ASP A 304 -9.95 1.83 -5.97
N GLU A 305 -9.13 0.97 -6.58
CA GLU A 305 -8.47 1.21 -7.87
C GLU A 305 -9.19 0.55 -9.06
N ALA A 306 -10.36 -0.04 -8.84
CA ALA A 306 -11.06 -0.80 -9.88
C ALA A 306 -11.62 0.12 -10.98
N GLY A 307 -11.49 -0.32 -12.23
CA GLY A 307 -11.83 0.46 -13.42
C GLY A 307 -11.72 -0.36 -14.70
N LEU A 308 -11.49 0.31 -15.83
CA LEU A 308 -11.09 -0.35 -17.07
C LEU A 308 -9.56 -0.32 -17.21
N ALA A 309 -8.94 -1.47 -17.43
CA ALA A 309 -7.50 -1.55 -17.71
C ALA A 309 -7.19 -2.74 -18.63
N PRO A 310 -5.99 -2.81 -19.22
CA PRO A 310 -5.53 -4.03 -19.89
C PRO A 310 -5.48 -5.21 -18.91
N GLU A 311 -5.95 -6.38 -19.33
CA GLU A 311 -6.00 -7.61 -18.51
C GLU A 311 -4.66 -7.94 -17.83
N ALA A 312 -3.57 -7.65 -18.54
CA ALA A 312 -2.20 -7.86 -18.06
C ALA A 312 -1.87 -7.09 -16.77
N LEU A 313 -2.56 -5.99 -16.45
CA LEU A 313 -2.30 -5.19 -15.26
C LEU A 313 -2.51 -6.00 -13.98
N ASP A 314 -3.64 -6.66 -13.83
CA ASP A 314 -3.97 -7.42 -12.61
C ASP A 314 -3.10 -8.68 -12.48
N VAL A 315 -2.90 -9.39 -13.59
CA VAL A 315 -2.05 -10.59 -13.63
C VAL A 315 -0.60 -10.25 -13.25
N ALA A 316 -0.05 -9.17 -13.82
CA ALA A 316 1.29 -8.69 -13.50
C ALA A 316 1.42 -8.20 -12.06
N THR A 317 0.41 -7.47 -11.57
CA THR A 317 0.43 -6.90 -10.21
C THR A 317 0.40 -8.00 -9.15
N TYR A 318 -0.33 -9.08 -9.38
CA TYR A 318 -0.35 -10.25 -8.50
C TYR A 318 1.03 -10.87 -8.34
N ALA A 319 1.70 -11.19 -9.46
CA ALA A 319 3.03 -11.81 -9.43
C ALA A 319 4.09 -10.86 -8.86
N ALA A 320 4.09 -9.59 -9.28
CA ALA A 320 5.00 -8.57 -8.74
C ALA A 320 4.79 -8.37 -7.22
N ASN A 321 3.60 -8.64 -6.69
CA ASN A 321 3.32 -8.52 -5.26
C ASN A 321 4.16 -9.47 -4.40
N LEU A 322 4.47 -10.65 -4.93
CA LEU A 322 5.24 -11.69 -4.25
C LEU A 322 6.74 -11.38 -4.17
N VAL A 323 7.21 -10.39 -4.92
CA VAL A 323 8.62 -10.03 -4.97
C VAL A 323 8.94 -8.94 -3.94
N SER A 324 9.85 -9.27 -3.02
CA SER A 324 10.34 -8.40 -1.94
C SER A 324 11.86 -8.20 -1.95
N GLY A 325 12.55 -8.75 -2.95
CA GLY A 325 13.99 -8.74 -3.10
C GLY A 325 14.72 -9.79 -2.24
N ARG A 326 14.02 -10.82 -1.76
CA ARG A 326 14.64 -11.96 -1.06
C ARG A 326 15.06 -13.04 -2.06
N PRO A 327 16.08 -13.85 -1.73
CA PRO A 327 16.40 -15.04 -2.52
C PRO A 327 15.18 -15.97 -2.66
N GLY A 328 14.91 -16.43 -3.88
CA GLY A 328 13.79 -17.32 -4.22
C GLY A 328 12.45 -16.62 -4.44
N ASP A 329 12.35 -15.29 -4.26
CA ASP A 329 11.13 -14.54 -4.58
C ASP A 329 10.82 -14.60 -6.09
N ASP A 330 11.84 -14.65 -6.96
CA ASP A 330 11.68 -14.71 -8.41
C ASP A 330 11.13 -16.05 -8.88
N ASP A 331 11.67 -17.17 -8.40
CA ASP A 331 11.17 -18.51 -8.68
C ASP A 331 9.72 -18.64 -8.20
N ARG A 332 9.43 -18.23 -6.96
CA ARG A 332 8.09 -18.27 -6.38
C ARG A 332 7.09 -17.41 -7.16
N ALA A 333 7.50 -16.20 -7.57
CA ALA A 333 6.65 -15.32 -8.37
C ALA A 333 6.41 -15.88 -9.77
N GLY A 334 7.40 -16.54 -10.37
CA GLY A 334 7.28 -17.24 -11.65
C GLY A 334 6.28 -18.41 -11.56
N GLU A 335 6.44 -19.30 -10.59
CA GLU A 335 5.52 -20.43 -10.38
C GLU A 335 4.08 -19.97 -10.10
N ALA A 336 3.91 -18.90 -9.30
CA ALA A 336 2.60 -18.31 -9.05
C ALA A 336 2.00 -17.69 -10.31
N LEU A 337 2.82 -17.02 -11.13
CA LEU A 337 2.39 -16.44 -12.40
C LEU A 337 1.95 -17.54 -13.37
N ASP A 338 2.70 -18.63 -13.47
CA ASP A 338 2.38 -19.77 -14.32
C ASP A 338 1.04 -20.41 -13.91
N ALA A 339 0.82 -20.63 -12.61
CA ALA A 339 -0.43 -21.16 -12.09
C ALA A 339 -1.62 -20.22 -12.34
N LEU A 340 -1.41 -18.91 -12.19
CA LEU A 340 -2.43 -17.90 -12.45
C LEU A 340 -2.76 -17.83 -13.95
N VAL A 341 -1.76 -17.81 -14.82
CA VAL A 341 -1.89 -17.82 -16.28
C VAL A 341 -2.55 -19.10 -16.77
N ALA A 342 -2.27 -20.25 -16.17
CA ALA A 342 -2.92 -21.51 -16.55
C ALA A 342 -4.46 -21.46 -16.33
N ALA A 343 -4.92 -20.77 -15.27
CA ALA A 343 -6.34 -20.61 -14.99
C ALA A 343 -7.00 -19.44 -15.74
N HIS A 344 -6.26 -18.35 -15.96
CA HIS A 344 -6.75 -17.13 -16.60
C HIS A 344 -6.67 -17.17 -18.13
N GLY A 345 -5.57 -17.69 -18.67
CA GLY A 345 -5.05 -17.43 -20.01
C GLY A 345 -3.91 -16.39 -19.96
N GLU A 346 -2.98 -16.41 -20.91
CA GLU A 346 -1.90 -15.42 -20.97
C GLU A 346 -2.40 -14.12 -21.63
N PRO A 347 -2.47 -12.99 -20.91
CA PRO A 347 -2.92 -11.75 -21.49
C PRO A 347 -1.83 -11.11 -22.38
N PRO A 348 -2.21 -10.36 -23.43
CA PRO A 348 -1.25 -9.65 -24.26
C PRO A 348 -0.35 -8.70 -23.45
N ALA A 349 0.93 -8.63 -23.82
CA ALA A 349 1.93 -7.76 -23.19
C ALA A 349 2.17 -7.99 -21.68
N LEU A 350 1.80 -9.17 -21.14
CA LEU A 350 1.98 -9.53 -19.73
C LEU A 350 3.37 -9.18 -19.18
N ARG A 351 4.42 -9.58 -19.90
CA ARG A 351 5.81 -9.37 -19.48
C ARG A 351 6.17 -7.88 -19.35
N TRP A 352 5.64 -7.03 -20.22
CA TRP A 352 5.85 -5.58 -20.13
C TRP A 352 5.19 -5.03 -18.87
N PHE A 353 3.93 -5.41 -18.59
CA PHE A 353 3.23 -4.99 -17.36
C PHE A 353 3.93 -5.53 -16.10
N LEU A 354 4.45 -6.75 -16.13
CA LEU A 354 5.22 -7.32 -15.02
C LEU A 354 6.49 -6.51 -14.75
N ALA A 355 7.23 -6.12 -15.78
CA ALA A 355 8.42 -5.28 -15.62
C ALA A 355 8.08 -3.92 -15.01
N VAL A 356 7.00 -3.26 -15.46
CA VAL A 356 6.57 -1.97 -14.87
C VAL A 356 6.07 -2.16 -13.42
N ALA A 357 5.31 -3.22 -13.15
CA ALA A 357 4.82 -3.52 -11.80
C ALA A 357 5.96 -3.81 -10.81
N LEU A 358 7.02 -4.50 -11.24
CA LEU A 358 8.24 -4.69 -10.46
C LEU A 358 8.99 -3.37 -10.24
N LEU A 359 9.15 -2.57 -11.29
CA LEU A 359 9.80 -1.25 -11.18
C LEU A 359 9.05 -0.32 -10.21
N ARG A 360 7.72 -0.29 -10.27
CA ARG A 360 6.85 0.45 -9.34
C ARG A 360 7.03 0.01 -7.88
N ARG A 361 7.53 -1.20 -7.64
CA ARG A 361 7.74 -1.79 -6.31
C ARG A 361 9.18 -1.76 -5.83
N CYS A 362 10.12 -1.27 -6.64
CA CYS A 362 11.54 -1.28 -6.29
C CYS A 362 11.85 -0.52 -4.99
N ASP A 363 11.05 0.48 -4.62
CA ASP A 363 11.20 1.26 -3.39
C ASP A 363 10.50 0.66 -2.15
N ARG A 364 9.69 -0.40 -2.30
CA ARG A 364 8.93 -1.02 -1.19
C ARG A 364 9.80 -1.50 -0.03
N PRO A 365 11.00 -2.12 -0.26
CA PRO A 365 11.89 -2.48 0.84
C PRO A 365 12.34 -1.26 1.66
N PHE A 366 12.58 -0.13 1.00
CA PHE A 366 12.92 1.15 1.65
C PHE A 366 11.72 1.71 2.41
N ARG A 367 10.52 1.74 1.83
CA ARG A 367 9.28 2.22 2.48
C ARG A 367 8.90 1.47 3.76
N ARG A 368 9.38 0.24 3.93
CA ARG A 368 9.19 -0.56 5.16
C ARG A 368 10.45 -0.64 6.02
N LEU A 369 11.46 0.17 5.69
CA LEU A 369 12.79 0.22 6.29
C LEU A 369 13.34 -1.19 6.59
N LYS A 370 13.21 -2.11 5.62
CA LYS A 370 13.61 -3.50 5.83
C LYS A 370 15.12 -3.59 6.06
N LYS A 371 15.54 -4.61 6.81
CA LYS A 371 16.96 -4.97 6.88
C LYS A 371 17.47 -5.20 5.45
N ASP A 372 18.64 -4.64 5.14
CA ASP A 372 19.30 -4.75 3.83
C ASP A 372 18.43 -4.24 2.66
N TRP A 373 17.58 -3.24 2.94
CA TRP A 373 16.71 -2.65 1.91
C TRP A 373 17.48 -2.20 0.64
N PRO A 374 18.74 -1.72 0.66
CA PRO A 374 19.45 -1.36 -0.56
C PRO A 374 19.61 -2.54 -1.52
N ALA A 375 20.09 -3.67 -1.00
CA ALA A 375 20.29 -4.89 -1.77
C ALA A 375 18.94 -5.45 -2.27
N LYS A 376 17.89 -5.35 -1.45
CA LYS A 376 16.54 -5.79 -1.85
C LYS A 376 15.97 -4.92 -2.98
N CYS A 377 16.11 -3.59 -2.88
CA CYS A 377 15.69 -2.68 -3.93
C CYS A 377 16.43 -2.97 -5.25
N ALA A 378 17.75 -3.18 -5.19
CA ALA A 378 18.55 -3.58 -6.35
C ALA A 378 18.09 -4.93 -6.94
N ALA A 379 17.82 -5.94 -6.11
CA ALA A 379 17.34 -7.24 -6.56
C ALA A 379 15.96 -7.17 -7.26
N VAL A 380 15.04 -6.32 -6.79
CA VAL A 380 13.76 -6.09 -7.50
C VAL A 380 14.00 -5.42 -8.85
N LEU A 381 14.91 -4.45 -8.92
CA LEU A 381 15.30 -3.80 -10.18
C LEU A 381 15.95 -4.78 -11.16
N ASP A 382 16.84 -5.65 -10.69
CA ASP A 382 17.48 -6.71 -11.50
C ASP A 382 16.41 -7.62 -12.13
N LEU A 383 15.39 -8.02 -11.36
CA LEU A 383 14.30 -8.83 -11.87
C LEU A 383 13.46 -8.08 -12.92
N ALA A 384 13.18 -6.79 -12.71
CA ALA A 384 12.46 -5.97 -13.68
C ALA A 384 13.23 -5.87 -15.02
N GLU A 385 14.56 -5.71 -14.96
CA GLU A 385 15.43 -5.71 -16.14
C GLU A 385 15.47 -7.08 -16.83
N LYS A 386 15.58 -8.18 -16.05
CA LYS A 386 15.57 -9.56 -16.55
C LYS A 386 14.28 -9.86 -17.32
N VAL A 387 13.12 -9.54 -16.75
CA VAL A 387 11.81 -9.76 -17.39
C VAL A 387 11.70 -9.03 -18.73
N THR A 388 12.23 -7.80 -18.80
CA THR A 388 12.24 -6.96 -20.02
C THR A 388 13.17 -7.51 -21.09
N THR A 389 14.32 -8.08 -20.72
CA THR A 389 15.34 -8.52 -21.68
C THR A 389 14.95 -9.79 -22.43
N SER A 390 14.19 -10.68 -21.80
CA SER A 390 13.61 -11.85 -22.47
C SER A 390 12.47 -11.52 -23.46
N CYS A 391 12.19 -10.24 -23.73
CA CYS A 391 11.22 -9.78 -24.72
C CYS A 391 11.86 -9.26 -26.02
N ALA A 392 13.18 -9.08 -26.04
CA ALA A 392 13.97 -8.73 -27.22
C ALA A 392 14.62 -10.00 -27.77
#